data_AF-A0A8H8P4F3-F1
#
_entry.id   AF-A0A8H8P4F3-F1
#
_cell.length_a   1.000
_cell.length_b   1.000
_cell.length_c   1.000
_cell.angle_alpha   90.00
_cell.angle_beta   90.00
_cell.angle_gamma   90.00
#
_symmetry.space_group_name_H-M   'P 1'
#
loop_
_entity.id
_entity.type
_entity.pdbx_description
1 polymer ?
#
loop_
_entity_poly.entity_id
_entity_poly.type
_entity_poly.pdbx_seq_one_letter_code
_entity_poly.pdbx_strand_id
1 'polypeptide(L)'
;MAATLDTFSWHSETLSRALVARSDCDTLTDLIVLRDQGSGSENIDNYFSKERQKAHDANNVESFLDLGCAPGGFAQYLLRNNKRAYGIGISLPDEQGGSRFGVTYPDYLARYELHWADLTMFDLAPSIPKPVNSLHDYPPLPFKLCSRDLVVCDAQWVLNPDNLNRPWNWTRLIVSQLLIALHAVSPHGNIFIRLSCVERTLTGRILLALCRISDLVRTVKSDRFQSMRSYFYVLAQRVNRQSSEFRNLVVALERLWYIMTFEGENGYGRDIGAEDEELITTDEEILSEEGLSTIVQLGTPIWAIQYDALCYFLTNRGVV
;
A
#
# COMPACT_ATOMS: atom_id res chain seq x y z
N MET A 1 -24.25 1.66 2.22
CA MET A 1 -23.97 1.64 3.66
C MET A 1 -22.68 2.40 3.80
N ALA A 2 -22.85 3.65 4.23
CA ALA A 2 -21.90 4.74 4.11
C ALA A 2 -20.48 4.36 4.54
N ALA A 3 -19.52 4.77 3.72
CA ALA A 3 -18.08 4.72 3.97
C ALA A 3 -17.71 5.19 5.39
N THR A 4 -17.48 4.24 6.29
CA THR A 4 -16.82 4.43 7.60
C THR A 4 -15.32 4.14 7.51
N LEU A 5 -14.66 4.49 6.40
CA LEU A 5 -13.28 4.12 6.12
C LEU A 5 -12.24 5.25 6.22
N ASP A 6 -12.57 6.38 6.85
CA ASP A 6 -11.56 7.40 7.25
C ASP A 6 -11.50 7.63 8.78
N THR A 7 -12.24 6.88 9.60
CA THR A 7 -12.39 7.16 11.04
C THR A 7 -11.77 6.16 12.01
N PHE A 8 -11.09 5.10 11.55
CA PHE A 8 -10.53 4.11 12.48
C PHE A 8 -8.99 4.07 12.48
N SER A 9 -8.46 4.47 13.63
CA SER A 9 -7.06 4.53 14.07
C SER A 9 -6.26 5.78 13.69
N TRP A 10 -6.58 6.90 14.35
CA TRP A 10 -5.67 8.03 14.62
C TRP A 10 -4.57 7.69 15.65
N HIS A 11 -4.19 6.41 15.81
CA HIS A 11 -3.21 6.02 16.82
C HIS A 11 -1.79 6.18 16.30
N SER A 12 -1.41 7.44 16.12
CA SER A 12 -0.10 8.04 16.35
C SER A 12 -0.14 9.42 15.69
N GLU A 13 -0.59 10.43 16.46
CA GLU A 13 -0.60 11.83 15.99
C GLU A 13 0.81 12.45 15.98
N THR A 14 1.85 11.70 16.37
CA THR A 14 3.20 12.23 16.55
C THR A 14 3.75 12.84 15.27
N LEU A 15 3.66 12.11 14.14
CA LEU A 15 4.13 12.62 12.85
C LEU A 15 3.26 13.78 12.36
N SER A 16 1.93 13.64 12.35
CA SER A 16 1.03 14.71 11.92
C SER A 16 1.25 16.01 12.69
N ARG A 17 1.41 15.93 14.03
CA ARG A 17 1.69 17.10 14.88
C ARG A 17 3.05 17.71 14.55
N ALA A 18 4.08 16.89 14.37
CA ALA A 18 5.41 17.36 14.00
C ALA A 18 5.40 18.07 12.63
N LEU A 19 4.68 17.52 11.64
CA LEU A 19 4.56 18.11 10.32
C LEU A 19 3.79 19.43 10.34
N VAL A 20 2.64 19.48 11.03
CA VAL A 20 1.80 20.70 11.15
C VAL A 20 2.53 21.83 11.88
N ALA A 21 3.46 21.51 12.78
CA ALA A 21 4.27 22.52 13.47
C ALA A 21 5.32 23.19 12.56
N ARG A 22 5.58 22.65 11.36
CA ARG A 22 6.55 23.23 10.42
C ARG A 22 5.92 24.31 9.55
N SER A 23 6.66 25.38 9.28
CA SER A 23 6.22 26.49 8.42
C SER A 23 6.11 26.14 6.94
N ASP A 24 6.64 25.00 6.50
CA ASP A 24 6.58 24.52 5.11
C ASP A 24 5.45 23.50 4.87
N CYS A 25 4.53 23.35 5.83
CA CYS A 25 3.41 22.39 5.81
C CYS A 25 2.01 23.05 5.82
N ASP A 26 1.87 24.33 5.48
CA ASP A 26 0.58 25.04 5.52
C ASP A 26 -0.54 24.30 4.73
N THR A 27 -0.20 23.75 3.56
CA THR A 27 -1.15 22.97 2.74
C THR A 27 -1.66 21.72 3.47
N LEU A 28 -0.81 21.05 4.27
CA LEU A 28 -1.24 19.90 5.07
C LEU A 28 -2.21 20.35 6.17
N THR A 29 -1.89 21.45 6.85
CA THR A 29 -2.75 22.02 7.89
C THR A 29 -4.15 22.32 7.36
N ASP A 30 -4.24 23.02 6.22
CA ASP A 30 -5.54 23.33 5.62
C ASP A 30 -6.26 22.08 5.09
N LEU A 31 -5.51 21.13 4.52
CA LEU A 31 -6.06 19.86 4.04
C LEU A 31 -6.69 19.03 5.16
N ILE A 32 -6.10 19.00 6.36
CA ILE A 32 -6.67 18.31 7.52
C ILE A 32 -8.05 18.89 7.87
N VAL A 33 -8.18 20.22 7.84
CA VAL A 33 -9.47 20.92 8.08
C VAL A 33 -10.50 20.58 6.99
N LEU A 34 -10.12 20.60 5.71
CA LEU A 34 -11.03 20.28 4.60
C LEU A 34 -11.52 18.83 4.63
N ARG A 35 -10.67 17.88 5.05
CA ARG A 35 -11.05 16.47 5.18
C ARG A 35 -12.14 16.27 6.23
N ASP A 36 -12.06 16.99 7.35
CA ASP A 36 -13.09 16.95 8.40
C ASP A 36 -14.45 17.45 7.87
N GLN A 37 -14.43 18.50 7.05
CA GLN A 37 -15.61 19.10 6.42
C GLN A 37 -16.19 18.27 5.27
N GLY A 38 -15.39 17.42 4.62
CA GLY A 38 -15.73 16.69 3.39
C GLY A 38 -16.29 15.27 3.58
N SER A 39 -16.51 14.82 4.82
CA SER A 39 -16.94 13.46 5.15
C SER A 39 -18.39 13.16 4.72
N GLY A 40 -18.59 12.83 3.45
CA GLY A 40 -19.89 12.37 2.94
C GLY A 40 -20.11 12.55 1.44
N SER A 41 -19.52 11.68 0.61
CA SER A 41 -20.11 11.40 -0.71
C SER A 41 -19.76 10.00 -1.23
N GLU A 42 -20.80 9.17 -1.41
CA GLU A 42 -20.78 7.94 -2.18
C GLU A 42 -21.19 8.26 -3.61
N ASN A 43 -20.27 8.08 -4.55
CA ASN A 43 -20.47 7.74 -5.97
C ASN A 43 -19.21 8.18 -6.71
N ILE A 44 -18.39 7.25 -7.23
CA ILE A 44 -17.46 7.42 -8.38
C ILE A 44 -16.73 6.07 -8.63
N ASP A 45 -17.46 4.96 -8.83
CA ASP A 45 -16.82 3.65 -9.13
C ASP A 45 -16.99 3.15 -10.57
N ASN A 46 -17.78 3.82 -11.42
CA ASN A 46 -18.06 3.32 -12.78
C ASN A 46 -17.35 4.03 -13.94
N TYR A 47 -16.30 4.83 -13.70
CA TYR A 47 -15.67 5.63 -14.77
C TYR A 47 -14.27 5.14 -15.24
N PHE A 48 -13.67 4.11 -14.62
CA PHE A 48 -12.21 3.96 -14.71
C PHE A 48 -11.72 2.69 -15.42
N SER A 49 -11.62 2.79 -16.74
CA SER A 49 -10.85 1.88 -17.60
C SER A 49 -9.85 2.58 -18.54
N LYS A 50 -9.75 3.92 -18.51
CA LYS A 50 -8.90 4.70 -19.44
C LYS A 50 -7.70 5.43 -18.83
N GLU A 51 -7.66 5.71 -17.52
CA GLU A 51 -6.64 6.62 -16.94
C GLU A 51 -5.46 5.96 -16.21
N ARG A 52 -5.35 4.62 -16.17
CA ARG A 52 -4.12 3.94 -15.67
C ARG A 52 -2.93 4.06 -16.63
N GLN A 53 -2.93 5.05 -17.53
CA GLN A 53 -2.04 5.15 -18.68
C GLN A 53 -0.77 5.99 -18.52
N LYS A 54 -0.54 6.60 -17.35
CA LYS A 54 0.60 7.49 -17.13
C LYS A 54 1.52 6.97 -16.02
N ALA A 55 2.24 5.89 -16.31
CA ALA A 55 3.51 5.59 -15.67
C ALA A 55 4.56 5.59 -16.80
N HIS A 56 5.23 6.72 -16.96
CA HIS A 56 6.09 7.01 -18.11
C HIS A 56 7.42 6.23 -18.13
N ASP A 57 7.70 5.41 -17.10
CA ASP A 57 8.98 4.71 -16.92
C ASP A 57 8.89 3.17 -17.02
N ALA A 58 7.76 2.61 -17.45
CA ALA A 58 7.60 1.15 -17.58
C ALA A 58 8.07 0.58 -18.93
N ASN A 59 8.96 1.28 -19.65
CA ASN A 59 9.59 0.73 -20.84
C ASN A 59 10.65 -0.29 -20.39
N ASN A 60 10.35 -1.59 -20.55
CA ASN A 60 11.17 -2.77 -20.21
C ASN A 60 10.77 -3.53 -18.94
N VAL A 61 9.48 -3.65 -18.62
CA VAL A 61 9.05 -4.66 -17.64
C VAL A 61 8.90 -6.00 -18.35
N GLU A 62 9.71 -7.00 -18.01
CA GLU A 62 9.60 -8.36 -18.55
C GLU A 62 8.78 -9.27 -17.63
N SER A 63 8.85 -9.04 -16.32
CA SER A 63 8.12 -9.81 -15.32
C SER A 63 7.50 -8.89 -14.27
N PHE A 64 6.23 -9.14 -13.92
CA PHE A 64 5.58 -8.37 -12.86
C PHE A 64 4.67 -9.22 -11.95
N LEU A 65 4.43 -8.70 -10.76
CA LEU A 65 3.46 -9.21 -9.79
C LEU A 65 2.44 -8.11 -9.49
N ASP A 66 1.16 -8.43 -9.51
CA ASP A 66 0.03 -7.51 -9.30
C ASP A 66 -0.80 -8.02 -8.12
N LEU A 67 -0.62 -7.41 -6.94
CA LEU A 67 -1.31 -7.75 -5.70
C LEU A 67 -2.56 -6.88 -5.56
N GLY A 68 -3.72 -7.51 -5.31
CA GLY A 68 -5.01 -6.83 -5.43
C GLY A 68 -5.36 -6.57 -6.89
N CYS A 69 -4.99 -7.48 -7.79
CA CYS A 69 -5.02 -7.20 -9.23
C CYS A 69 -6.42 -7.00 -9.80
N ALA A 70 -7.49 -7.53 -9.20
CA ALA A 70 -8.84 -7.30 -9.70
C ALA A 70 -9.28 -5.86 -9.42
N PRO A 71 -9.92 -5.17 -10.39
CA PRO A 71 -10.54 -5.71 -11.61
C PRO A 71 -9.60 -5.83 -12.83
N GLY A 72 -8.31 -5.55 -12.70
CA GLY A 72 -7.30 -5.87 -13.72
C GLY A 72 -6.74 -4.69 -14.50
N GLY A 73 -6.94 -3.46 -14.02
CA GLY A 73 -6.49 -2.27 -14.74
C GLY A 73 -4.96 -2.16 -14.86
N PHE A 74 -4.19 -2.62 -13.86
CA PHE A 74 -2.73 -2.62 -13.89
C PHE A 74 -2.22 -3.71 -14.81
N ALA A 75 -2.68 -4.96 -14.62
CA ALA A 75 -2.46 -6.05 -15.57
C ALA A 75 -2.72 -5.63 -17.03
N GLN A 76 -3.87 -5.02 -17.32
CA GLN A 76 -4.20 -4.55 -18.67
C GLN A 76 -3.21 -3.50 -19.20
N TYR A 77 -2.85 -2.51 -18.37
CA TYR A 77 -1.86 -1.49 -18.75
C TYR A 77 -0.49 -2.11 -19.03
N LEU A 78 0.02 -2.93 -18.12
CA LEU A 78 1.35 -3.52 -18.22
C LEU A 78 1.46 -4.46 -19.42
N LEU A 79 0.48 -5.36 -19.61
CA LEU A 79 0.47 -6.32 -20.72
C LEU A 79 0.28 -5.65 -22.09
N ARG A 80 -0.47 -4.53 -22.15
CA ARG A 80 -0.64 -3.77 -23.39
C ARG A 80 0.66 -3.11 -23.82
N ASN A 81 1.35 -2.46 -22.88
CA ASN A 81 2.54 -1.66 -23.16
C ASN A 81 3.83 -2.49 -23.21
N ASN A 82 3.88 -3.64 -22.53
CA ASN A 82 5.01 -4.56 -22.54
C ASN A 82 4.60 -5.88 -23.21
N LYS A 83 4.83 -5.98 -24.52
CA LYS A 83 4.36 -7.10 -25.36
C LYS A 83 4.97 -8.45 -25.00
N ARG A 84 6.14 -8.45 -24.36
CA ARG A 84 6.85 -9.66 -23.90
C ARG A 84 6.70 -9.93 -22.41
N ALA A 85 6.00 -9.06 -21.68
CA ALA A 85 5.87 -9.21 -20.23
C ALA A 85 5.07 -10.45 -19.86
N TYR A 86 5.43 -11.07 -18.74
CA TYR A 86 4.62 -12.06 -18.03
C TYR A 86 4.20 -11.51 -16.66
N GLY A 87 2.93 -11.68 -16.30
CA GLY A 87 2.39 -11.23 -15.03
C GLY A 87 1.86 -12.37 -14.18
N ILE A 88 1.97 -12.21 -12.86
CA ILE A 88 1.18 -12.97 -11.89
C ILE A 88 0.29 -11.99 -11.14
N GLY A 89 -0.99 -12.33 -11.03
CA GLY A 89 -1.97 -11.62 -10.23
C GLY A 89 -2.35 -12.42 -9.00
N ILE A 90 -2.49 -11.74 -7.86
CA ILE A 90 -3.18 -12.31 -6.70
C ILE A 90 -4.29 -11.34 -6.30
N SER A 91 -5.50 -11.86 -6.11
CA SER A 91 -6.63 -11.05 -5.66
C SER A 91 -7.53 -11.86 -4.74
N LEU A 92 -8.23 -11.16 -3.84
CA LEU A 92 -9.22 -11.79 -2.97
C LEU A 92 -10.40 -12.33 -3.80
N PRO A 93 -10.93 -13.53 -3.51
CA PRO A 93 -12.11 -14.07 -4.19
C PRO A 93 -13.37 -13.22 -3.96
N ASP A 94 -14.31 -13.23 -4.92
CA ASP A 94 -15.61 -12.55 -4.85
C ASP A 94 -16.38 -12.94 -3.56
N GLU A 95 -16.34 -14.21 -3.19
CA GLU A 95 -17.07 -14.76 -2.03
C GLU A 95 -16.57 -14.19 -0.69
N GLN A 96 -15.37 -13.62 -0.67
CA GLN A 96 -14.73 -13.01 0.50
C GLN A 96 -14.77 -11.48 0.46
N GLY A 97 -15.55 -10.90 -0.46
CA GLY A 97 -15.67 -9.46 -0.67
C GLY A 97 -14.70 -8.89 -1.72
N GLY A 98 -14.01 -9.76 -2.45
CA GLY A 98 -13.16 -9.39 -3.58
C GLY A 98 -13.94 -8.89 -4.80
N SER A 99 -13.19 -8.49 -5.84
CA SER A 99 -13.75 -8.02 -7.10
C SER A 99 -13.47 -9.00 -8.24
N ARG A 100 -14.37 -9.02 -9.22
CA ARG A 100 -14.20 -9.81 -10.45
C ARG A 100 -13.03 -9.32 -11.28
N PHE A 101 -12.31 -10.26 -11.86
CA PHE A 101 -11.25 -9.95 -12.81
C PHE A 101 -11.84 -9.63 -14.20
N GLY A 102 -11.62 -8.41 -14.68
CA GLY A 102 -12.24 -7.86 -15.88
C GLY A 102 -11.36 -7.88 -17.14
N VAL A 103 -10.18 -8.51 -17.11
CA VAL A 103 -9.33 -8.64 -18.31
C VAL A 103 -9.82 -9.81 -19.16
N THR A 104 -10.23 -9.50 -20.39
CA THR A 104 -10.83 -10.49 -21.31
C THR A 104 -10.03 -10.73 -22.59
N TYR A 105 -8.94 -9.99 -22.80
CA TYR A 105 -8.11 -10.11 -24.01
C TYR A 105 -7.30 -11.42 -23.99
N PRO A 106 -7.49 -12.35 -24.94
CA PRO A 106 -6.81 -13.66 -24.94
C PRO A 106 -5.28 -13.55 -24.88
N ASP A 107 -4.69 -12.62 -25.64
CA ASP A 107 -3.24 -12.38 -25.66
C ASP A 107 -2.67 -11.87 -24.32
N TYR A 108 -3.52 -11.29 -23.47
CA TYR A 108 -3.14 -10.84 -22.13
C TYR A 108 -3.21 -12.02 -21.17
N LEU A 109 -4.31 -12.79 -21.23
CA LEU A 109 -4.50 -14.00 -20.40
C LEU A 109 -3.43 -15.07 -20.69
N ALA A 110 -2.98 -15.20 -21.94
CA ALA A 110 -1.90 -16.12 -22.30
C ALA A 110 -0.55 -15.80 -21.62
N ARG A 111 -0.39 -14.59 -21.07
CA ARG A 111 0.82 -14.12 -20.38
C ARG A 111 0.54 -13.65 -18.96
N TYR A 112 -0.59 -14.06 -18.40
CA TYR A 112 -1.02 -13.62 -17.08
C TYR A 112 -1.64 -14.76 -16.29
N GLU A 113 -0.98 -15.13 -15.20
CA GLU A 113 -1.47 -16.13 -14.26
C GLU A 113 -2.21 -15.45 -13.11
N LEU A 114 -3.39 -15.95 -12.76
CA LEU A 114 -4.24 -15.36 -11.71
C LEU A 114 -4.46 -16.37 -10.58
N HIS A 115 -4.14 -15.96 -9.36
CA HIS A 115 -4.46 -16.69 -8.13
C HIS A 115 -5.52 -15.95 -7.33
N TRP A 116 -6.52 -16.70 -6.89
CA TRP A 116 -7.54 -16.23 -5.96
C TRP A 116 -7.14 -16.62 -4.54
N ALA A 117 -6.69 -15.66 -3.75
CA ALA A 117 -6.20 -15.89 -2.39
C ALA A 117 -6.19 -14.61 -1.55
N ASP A 118 -6.32 -14.76 -0.24
CA ASP A 118 -6.07 -13.69 0.72
C ASP A 118 -4.57 -13.54 0.95
N LEU A 119 -4.03 -12.34 0.71
CA LEU A 119 -2.61 -12.03 0.86
C LEU A 119 -2.11 -12.22 2.29
N THR A 120 -2.98 -12.09 3.28
CA THR A 120 -2.63 -12.24 4.70
C THR A 120 -2.50 -13.71 5.12
N MET A 121 -2.92 -14.63 4.25
CA MET A 121 -3.01 -16.07 4.53
C MET A 121 -1.85 -16.90 3.94
N PHE A 122 -0.85 -16.26 3.32
CA PHE A 122 0.40 -16.94 2.97
C PHE A 122 1.36 -17.00 4.16
N ASP A 123 2.29 -17.95 4.17
CA ASP A 123 3.43 -17.91 5.09
C ASP A 123 4.40 -16.81 4.64
N LEU A 124 4.31 -15.66 5.30
CA LEU A 124 5.15 -14.50 4.99
C LEU A 124 6.38 -14.38 5.90
N ALA A 125 6.50 -15.23 6.92
CA ALA A 125 7.66 -15.24 7.81
C ALA A 125 8.25 -16.65 7.91
N PRO A 126 8.74 -17.24 6.81
CA PRO A 126 9.25 -18.61 6.78
C PRO A 126 10.41 -18.85 7.77
N SER A 127 11.12 -17.79 8.14
CA SER A 127 12.21 -17.78 9.12
C SER A 127 11.73 -18.00 10.58
N ILE A 128 10.45 -17.74 10.87
CA ILE A 128 9.87 -17.81 12.21
C ILE A 128 9.04 -19.10 12.35
N PRO A 129 9.32 -19.97 13.33
CA PRO A 129 8.49 -21.15 13.60
C PRO A 129 7.05 -20.77 13.94
N LYS A 130 6.06 -21.46 13.36
CA LYS A 130 4.64 -21.21 13.59
C LYS A 130 4.14 -22.02 14.79
N PRO A 131 3.11 -21.53 15.51
CA PRO A 131 2.47 -22.31 16.56
C PRO A 131 1.95 -23.66 16.02
N VAL A 132 2.15 -24.74 16.78
CA VAL A 132 1.77 -26.11 16.38
C VAL A 132 0.27 -26.25 16.13
N ASN A 133 -0.56 -25.47 16.83
CA ASN A 133 -2.02 -25.50 16.73
C ASN A 133 -2.55 -24.23 16.06
N SER A 134 -2.01 -23.85 14.90
CA SER A 134 -2.54 -22.70 14.17
C SER A 134 -3.95 -22.97 13.67
N LEU A 135 -4.79 -21.92 13.67
CA LEU A 135 -6.18 -21.98 13.20
C LEU A 135 -6.29 -22.23 11.68
N HIS A 136 -5.25 -21.88 10.93
CA HIS A 136 -5.24 -21.94 9.48
C HIS A 136 -3.91 -22.48 8.96
N ASP A 137 -3.95 -23.09 7.78
CA ASP A 137 -2.76 -23.39 7.01
C ASP A 137 -2.28 -22.13 6.28
N TYR A 138 -0.97 -21.88 6.36
CA TYR A 138 -0.31 -20.76 5.69
C TYR A 138 0.60 -21.33 4.58
N PRO A 139 0.12 -21.47 3.33
CA PRO A 139 0.93 -21.99 2.24
C PRO A 139 2.06 -21.02 1.86
N PRO A 140 3.14 -21.51 1.24
CA PRO A 140 4.16 -20.64 0.67
C PRO A 140 3.59 -19.79 -0.47
N LEU A 141 4.30 -18.70 -0.80
CA LEU A 141 3.94 -17.84 -1.92
C LEU A 141 3.91 -18.63 -3.25
N PRO A 142 2.90 -18.40 -4.12
CA PRO A 142 2.66 -19.23 -5.31
C PRO A 142 3.59 -18.85 -6.48
N PHE A 143 4.76 -18.29 -6.19
CA PHE A 143 5.69 -17.82 -7.21
C PHE A 143 7.13 -17.89 -6.73
N LYS A 144 8.07 -17.89 -7.68
CA LYS A 144 9.50 -17.83 -7.38
C LYS A 144 9.86 -16.49 -6.73
N LEU A 145 10.57 -16.53 -5.61
CA LEU A 145 11.08 -15.33 -4.95
C LEU A 145 12.15 -14.63 -5.82
N CYS A 146 12.36 -13.33 -5.59
CA CYS A 146 13.40 -12.53 -6.26
C CYS A 146 13.33 -12.57 -7.80
N SER A 147 12.13 -12.56 -8.37
CA SER A 147 11.90 -12.86 -9.79
C SER A 147 11.11 -11.82 -10.56
N ARG A 148 10.72 -10.70 -9.93
CA ARG A 148 9.79 -9.71 -10.51
C ARG A 148 10.43 -8.35 -10.65
N ASP A 149 10.46 -7.83 -11.88
CA ASP A 149 11.04 -6.51 -12.19
C ASP A 149 10.17 -5.36 -11.68
N LEU A 150 8.87 -5.61 -11.58
CA LEU A 150 7.90 -4.70 -10.98
C LEU A 150 6.93 -5.46 -10.08
N VAL A 151 6.75 -4.99 -8.85
CA VAL A 151 5.67 -5.45 -7.98
C VAL A 151 4.70 -4.30 -7.75
N VAL A 152 3.44 -4.50 -8.13
CA VAL A 152 2.32 -3.60 -7.87
C VAL A 152 1.57 -4.09 -6.64
N CYS A 153 1.39 -3.22 -5.65
CA CYS A 153 0.67 -3.50 -4.41
C CYS A 153 -0.56 -2.59 -4.31
N ASP A 154 -1.71 -3.09 -4.73
CA ASP A 154 -2.98 -2.34 -4.79
C ASP A 154 -4.13 -3.06 -4.06
N ALA A 155 -3.83 -4.04 -3.21
CA ALA A 155 -4.87 -4.71 -2.45
C ALA A 155 -5.50 -3.74 -1.43
N GLN A 156 -6.80 -3.89 -1.28
CA GLN A 156 -7.64 -3.02 -0.47
C GLN A 156 -8.29 -3.85 0.60
N TRP A 157 -8.41 -3.25 1.79
CA TRP A 157 -9.25 -3.83 2.82
C TRP A 157 -10.70 -3.80 2.34
N VAL A 158 -11.40 -4.89 2.58
CA VAL A 158 -12.81 -5.03 2.23
C VAL A 158 -13.60 -5.43 3.47
N LEU A 159 -14.88 -5.07 3.50
CA LEU A 159 -15.74 -5.53 4.58
C LEU A 159 -15.99 -7.04 4.44
N ASN A 160 -15.45 -7.83 5.37
CA ASN A 160 -15.73 -9.26 5.47
C ASN A 160 -15.71 -9.71 6.95
N PRO A 161 -16.24 -10.92 7.26
CA PRO A 161 -16.35 -11.37 8.65
C PRO A 161 -15.02 -11.44 9.41
N ASP A 162 -13.91 -11.83 8.78
CA ASP A 162 -12.60 -11.88 9.48
C ASP A 162 -12.10 -10.46 9.79
N ASN A 163 -12.25 -9.53 8.84
CA ASN A 163 -11.87 -8.13 9.02
C ASN A 163 -12.70 -7.41 10.10
N LEU A 164 -13.95 -7.84 10.34
CA LEU A 164 -14.76 -7.33 11.45
C LEU A 164 -14.26 -7.83 12.82
N ASN A 165 -13.70 -9.04 12.86
CA ASN A 165 -13.16 -9.64 14.08
C ASN A 165 -11.69 -9.25 14.32
N ARG A 166 -10.97 -8.81 13.28
CA ARG A 166 -9.58 -8.34 13.33
C ARG A 166 -9.49 -6.89 12.85
N PRO A 167 -9.78 -5.89 13.69
CA PRO A 167 -9.72 -4.47 13.29
C PRO A 167 -8.34 -4.05 12.78
N TRP A 168 -7.27 -4.73 13.20
CA TRP A 168 -5.89 -4.51 12.72
C TRP A 168 -5.58 -5.15 11.36
N ASN A 169 -6.51 -5.89 10.73
CA ASN A 169 -6.25 -6.53 9.44
C ASN A 169 -5.94 -5.53 8.32
N TRP A 170 -6.36 -4.26 8.45
CA TRP A 170 -5.91 -3.20 7.54
C TRP A 170 -4.37 -3.08 7.56
N THR A 171 -3.79 -2.99 8.76
CA THR A 171 -2.34 -2.91 8.97
C THR A 171 -1.67 -4.21 8.54
N ARG A 172 -2.25 -5.36 8.90
CA ARG A 172 -1.75 -6.68 8.47
C ARG A 172 -1.71 -6.80 6.96
N LEU A 173 -2.70 -6.27 6.23
CA LEU A 173 -2.73 -6.28 4.77
C LEU A 173 -1.64 -5.39 4.17
N ILE A 174 -1.38 -4.21 4.71
CA ILE A 174 -0.28 -3.34 4.26
C ILE A 174 1.08 -4.03 4.48
N VAL A 175 1.31 -4.57 5.68
CA VAL A 175 2.54 -5.30 6.01
C VAL A 175 2.70 -6.52 5.12
N SER A 176 1.61 -7.28 4.89
CA SER A 176 1.62 -8.46 4.02
C SER A 176 1.99 -8.09 2.58
N GLN A 177 1.37 -7.05 2.02
CA GLN A 177 1.68 -6.58 0.66
C GLN A 177 3.14 -6.12 0.52
N LEU A 178 3.64 -5.37 1.50
CA LEU A 178 5.02 -4.90 1.50
C LEU A 178 6.00 -6.08 1.60
N LEU A 179 5.74 -7.04 2.49
CA LEU A 179 6.58 -8.22 2.68
C LEU A 179 6.58 -9.13 1.44
N ILE A 180 5.42 -9.36 0.84
CA ILE A 180 5.29 -10.08 -0.45
C ILE A 180 6.10 -9.36 -1.53
N ALA A 181 6.03 -8.02 -1.61
CA ALA A 181 6.80 -7.26 -2.58
C ALA A 181 8.31 -7.38 -2.36
N LEU A 182 8.77 -7.29 -1.12
CA LEU A 182 10.18 -7.49 -0.77
C LEU A 182 10.63 -8.94 -1.05
N HIS A 183 9.78 -9.95 -0.91
CA HIS A 183 10.13 -11.31 -1.30
C HIS A 183 10.14 -11.50 -2.83
N ALA A 184 9.26 -10.83 -3.56
CA ALA A 184 9.07 -11.00 -5.00
C ALA A 184 10.07 -10.21 -5.86
N VAL A 185 10.41 -8.96 -5.46
CA VAL A 185 11.17 -8.02 -6.29
C VAL A 185 12.56 -8.57 -6.64
N SER A 186 12.94 -8.50 -7.91
CA SER A 186 14.28 -8.86 -8.38
C SER A 186 15.33 -7.82 -7.91
N PRO A 187 16.64 -8.14 -7.94
CA PRO A 187 17.68 -7.14 -7.72
C PRO A 187 17.50 -5.96 -8.69
N HIS A 188 17.47 -4.73 -8.17
CA HIS A 188 17.17 -3.51 -8.93
C HIS A 188 15.77 -3.46 -9.57
N GLY A 189 14.85 -4.35 -9.16
CA GLY A 189 13.44 -4.24 -9.49
C GLY A 189 12.77 -3.07 -8.76
N ASN A 190 11.52 -2.81 -9.11
CA ASN A 190 10.75 -1.68 -8.60
C ASN A 190 9.54 -2.18 -7.79
N ILE A 191 9.16 -1.41 -6.77
CA ILE A 191 7.94 -1.61 -6.00
C ILE A 191 7.04 -0.40 -6.22
N PHE A 192 5.78 -0.65 -6.57
CA PHE A 192 4.75 0.36 -6.74
C PHE A 192 3.59 0.07 -5.79
N ILE A 193 3.52 0.77 -4.66
CA ILE A 193 2.60 0.44 -3.56
C ILE A 193 1.62 1.56 -3.27
N ARG A 194 0.34 1.21 -3.08
CA ARG A 194 -0.70 2.12 -2.60
C ARG A 194 -0.58 2.31 -1.09
N LEU A 195 -0.51 3.56 -0.65
CA LEU A 195 -0.56 3.97 0.77
C LEU A 195 -1.67 5.02 0.97
N SER A 196 -1.96 5.35 2.23
CA SER A 196 -2.97 6.34 2.61
C SER A 196 -2.38 7.35 3.58
N CYS A 197 -2.68 8.64 3.39
CA CYS A 197 -2.27 9.76 4.26
C CYS A 197 -0.76 9.77 4.56
N VAL A 198 -0.02 10.65 3.90
CA VAL A 198 1.46 10.75 4.06
C VAL A 198 1.85 10.99 5.52
N GLU A 199 1.05 11.78 6.23
CA GLU A 199 1.25 12.20 7.61
C GLU A 199 0.92 11.12 8.67
N ARG A 200 0.33 9.98 8.28
CA ARG A 200 0.15 8.86 9.22
C ARG A 200 1.51 8.28 9.59
N THR A 201 1.76 8.06 10.88
CA THR A 201 3.05 7.56 11.38
C THR A 201 3.50 6.28 10.66
N LEU A 202 2.67 5.24 10.58
CA LEU A 202 3.02 4.02 9.83
C LEU A 202 3.37 4.31 8.36
N THR A 203 2.62 5.20 7.69
CA THR A 203 2.91 5.60 6.31
C THR A 203 4.27 6.28 6.21
N GLY A 204 4.57 7.24 7.11
CA GLY A 204 5.88 7.91 7.18
C GLY A 204 7.02 6.93 7.43
N ARG A 205 6.83 5.96 8.35
CA ARG A 205 7.82 4.90 8.61
C ARG A 205 8.09 4.06 7.37
N ILE A 206 7.03 3.64 6.65
CA ILE A 206 7.16 2.89 5.39
C ILE A 206 7.86 3.72 4.31
N LEU A 207 7.53 5.02 4.18
CA LEU A 207 8.18 5.91 3.21
C LEU A 207 9.68 6.02 3.43
N LEU A 208 10.11 6.30 4.66
CA LEU A 208 11.53 6.36 5.01
C LEU A 208 12.21 5.00 4.82
N ALA A 209 11.55 3.90 5.18
CA ALA A 209 12.06 2.56 4.92
C ALA A 209 12.29 2.27 3.44
N LEU A 210 11.35 2.67 2.57
CA LEU A 210 11.50 2.55 1.13
C LEU A 210 12.67 3.40 0.60
N CYS A 211 12.88 4.61 1.15
CA CYS A 211 14.01 5.47 0.81
C CYS A 211 15.36 4.81 1.17
N ARG A 212 15.45 4.13 2.32
CA ARG A 212 16.70 3.46 2.74
C ARG A 212 17.09 2.30 1.83
N ILE A 213 16.13 1.64 1.19
CA ILE A 213 16.37 0.42 0.42
C ILE A 213 16.35 0.62 -1.09
N SER A 214 16.14 1.84 -1.59
CA SER A 214 15.91 2.11 -3.01
C SER A 214 16.78 3.27 -3.50
N ASP A 215 17.21 3.23 -4.76
CA ASP A 215 18.00 4.33 -5.34
C ASP A 215 17.17 5.62 -5.47
N LEU A 216 15.86 5.48 -5.67
CA LEU A 216 14.95 6.61 -5.84
C LEU A 216 13.53 6.26 -5.40
N VAL A 217 12.91 7.16 -4.62
CA VAL A 217 11.51 7.06 -4.21
C VAL A 217 10.74 8.27 -4.72
N ARG A 218 9.57 8.03 -5.30
CA ARG A 218 8.64 9.08 -5.76
C ARG A 218 7.22 8.77 -5.29
N THR A 219 6.46 9.80 -4.96
CA THR A 219 5.03 9.68 -4.72
C THR A 219 4.24 10.08 -5.97
N VAL A 220 3.12 9.41 -6.19
CA VAL A 220 2.27 9.56 -7.37
C VAL A 220 0.81 9.64 -6.92
N LYS A 221 0.13 10.70 -7.35
CA LYS A 221 -1.32 10.86 -7.22
C LYS A 221 -1.87 11.46 -8.50
N SER A 222 -3.04 10.98 -8.93
CA SER A 222 -3.74 11.57 -10.07
C SER A 222 -4.50 12.82 -9.62
N ASP A 223 -4.38 13.87 -10.42
CA ASP A 223 -5.19 15.10 -10.35
C ASP A 223 -6.63 14.90 -10.84
N ARG A 224 -6.90 13.79 -11.55
CA ARG A 224 -8.20 13.48 -12.19
C ARG A 224 -8.92 12.31 -11.56
N PHE A 225 -8.18 11.31 -11.08
CA PHE A 225 -8.74 10.08 -10.53
C PHE A 225 -8.56 10.03 -9.02
N GLN A 226 -9.70 10.00 -8.32
CA GLN A 226 -9.75 9.87 -6.85
C GLN A 226 -8.80 10.87 -6.16
N SER A 227 -8.68 12.06 -6.77
CA SER A 227 -7.84 13.15 -6.32
C SER A 227 -8.27 13.60 -4.92
N MET A 228 -9.56 13.57 -4.61
CA MET A 228 -10.09 13.86 -3.27
C MET A 228 -9.78 12.81 -2.20
N ARG A 229 -9.48 11.55 -2.57
CA ARG A 229 -9.22 10.49 -1.59
C ARG A 229 -7.87 10.67 -0.92
N SER A 230 -7.73 10.14 0.29
CA SER A 230 -6.50 10.16 1.08
C SER A 230 -5.40 9.22 0.57
N TYR A 231 -5.70 8.31 -0.36
CA TYR A 231 -4.69 7.38 -0.89
C TYR A 231 -3.87 7.97 -2.04
N PHE A 232 -2.66 7.42 -2.18
CA PHE A 232 -1.67 7.74 -3.19
C PHE A 232 -0.79 6.51 -3.44
N TYR A 233 0.10 6.58 -4.42
CA TYR A 233 1.06 5.52 -4.70
C TYR A 233 2.49 5.98 -4.44
N VAL A 234 3.34 5.04 -4.08
CA VAL A 234 4.79 5.22 -3.93
C VAL A 234 5.47 4.32 -4.96
N LEU A 235 6.35 4.90 -5.77
CA LEU A 235 7.26 4.17 -6.64
C LEU A 235 8.66 4.17 -6.02
N ALA A 236 9.06 3.02 -5.50
CA ALA A 236 10.41 2.74 -5.02
C ALA A 236 11.20 2.03 -6.13
N GLN A 237 12.21 2.71 -6.65
CA GLN A 237 12.95 2.27 -7.84
C GLN A 237 14.28 1.66 -7.48
N ARG A 238 14.64 0.59 -8.19
CA ARG A 238 15.93 -0.08 -8.10
C ARG A 238 16.26 -0.53 -6.68
N VAL A 239 15.37 -1.33 -6.10
CA VAL A 239 15.51 -1.83 -4.73
C VAL A 239 16.83 -2.60 -4.55
N ASN A 240 17.61 -2.18 -3.56
CA ASN A 240 18.89 -2.76 -3.19
C ASN A 240 18.72 -3.88 -2.16
N ARG A 241 18.48 -5.09 -2.67
CA ARG A 241 18.29 -6.30 -1.85
C ARG A 241 19.52 -6.74 -1.06
N GLN A 242 20.71 -6.26 -1.43
CA GLN A 242 21.97 -6.68 -0.81
C GLN A 242 22.31 -5.87 0.45
N SER A 243 21.58 -4.78 0.69
CA SER A 243 21.86 -3.88 1.80
C SER A 243 21.46 -4.47 3.16
N SER A 244 22.05 -3.97 4.24
CA SER A 244 21.64 -4.28 5.61
C SER A 244 20.21 -3.82 5.88
N GLU A 245 19.87 -2.64 5.39
CA GLU A 245 18.60 -1.95 5.57
C GLU A 245 17.46 -2.79 4.99
N PHE A 246 17.66 -3.38 3.80
CA PHE A 246 16.68 -4.28 3.19
C PHE A 246 16.45 -5.52 4.05
N ARG A 247 17.52 -6.16 4.51
CA ARG A 247 17.41 -7.37 5.35
C ARG A 247 16.74 -7.07 6.69
N ASN A 248 17.09 -5.95 7.32
CA ASN A 248 16.50 -5.50 8.57
C ASN A 248 15.00 -5.22 8.39
N LEU A 249 14.61 -4.55 7.30
CA LEU A 249 13.21 -4.30 7.00
C LEU A 249 12.41 -5.59 6.80
N VAL A 250 12.97 -6.57 6.08
CA VAL A 250 12.31 -7.90 5.93
C VAL A 250 12.09 -8.55 7.30
N VAL A 251 13.12 -8.61 8.15
CA VAL A 251 13.01 -9.21 9.49
C VAL A 251 11.97 -8.47 10.35
N ALA A 252 11.96 -7.14 10.31
CA ALA A 252 10.98 -6.32 11.01
C ALA A 252 9.54 -6.64 10.55
N LEU A 253 9.32 -6.69 9.25
CA LEU A 253 8.00 -6.97 8.68
C LEU A 253 7.55 -8.43 8.92
N GLU A 254 8.48 -9.40 8.88
CA GLU A 254 8.21 -10.78 9.26
C GLU A 254 7.73 -10.85 10.73
N ARG A 255 8.37 -10.11 11.63
CA ARG A 255 7.98 -10.02 13.04
C ARG A 255 6.60 -9.38 13.21
N LEU A 256 6.33 -8.27 12.51
CA LEU A 256 5.03 -7.59 12.55
C LEU A 256 3.90 -8.47 12.01
N TRP A 257 4.14 -9.15 10.88
CA TRP A 257 3.18 -10.10 10.34
C TRP A 257 2.91 -11.24 11.35
N TYR A 258 3.95 -11.78 11.99
CA TYR A 258 3.80 -12.81 13.00
C TYR A 258 2.94 -12.34 14.19
N ILE A 259 3.20 -11.12 14.70
CA ILE A 259 2.42 -10.51 15.79
C ILE A 259 0.93 -10.44 15.42
N MET A 260 0.63 -9.87 14.25
CA MET A 260 -0.75 -9.67 13.79
C MET A 260 -1.46 -10.96 13.38
N THR A 261 -0.73 -12.07 13.24
CA THR A 261 -1.26 -13.35 12.77
C THR A 261 -1.40 -14.38 13.89
N PHE A 262 -0.46 -14.43 14.83
CA PHE A 262 -0.33 -15.53 15.79
C PHE A 262 -0.20 -15.12 17.26
N GLU A 263 0.14 -13.86 17.57
CA GLU A 263 0.14 -13.41 18.97
C GLU A 263 -1.28 -13.11 19.45
N GLY A 264 -1.43 -12.47 20.61
CA GLY A 264 -2.75 -12.12 21.15
C GLY A 264 -3.53 -13.30 21.72
N GLU A 265 -4.81 -13.06 22.03
CA GLU A 265 -5.66 -14.05 22.66
C GLU A 265 -5.91 -15.24 21.74
N ASN A 266 -5.73 -16.46 22.27
CA ASN A 266 -5.94 -17.73 21.57
C ASN A 266 -5.16 -17.88 20.23
N GLY A 267 -4.11 -17.09 20.04
CA GLY A 267 -3.32 -17.09 18.80
C GLY A 267 -4.03 -16.49 17.59
N TYR A 268 -4.98 -15.58 17.82
CA TYR A 268 -5.77 -14.94 16.77
C TYR A 268 -5.09 -13.71 16.13
N GLY A 269 -3.91 -13.34 16.61
CA GLY A 269 -3.24 -12.08 16.31
C GLY A 269 -3.66 -10.97 17.27
N ARG A 270 -2.88 -9.89 17.28
CA ARG A 270 -3.21 -8.63 17.96
C ARG A 270 -2.79 -7.44 17.08
N ASP A 271 -3.33 -6.27 17.39
CA ASP A 271 -2.86 -5.03 16.78
C ASP A 271 -1.40 -4.73 17.19
N ILE A 272 -0.71 -3.97 16.35
CA ILE A 272 0.65 -3.51 16.62
C ILE A 272 0.61 -2.19 17.41
N GLY A 273 1.47 -2.08 18.41
CA GLY A 273 1.63 -0.84 19.19
C GLY A 273 2.67 0.10 18.59
N ALA A 274 2.84 1.28 19.19
CA ALA A 274 3.86 2.24 18.78
C ALA A 274 5.28 1.64 18.77
N GLU A 275 5.62 0.87 19.79
CA GLU A 275 6.92 0.17 19.89
C GLU A 275 7.11 -0.88 18.79
N ASP A 276 6.04 -1.57 18.38
CA ASP A 276 6.08 -2.51 17.27
C ASP A 276 6.34 -1.76 15.94
N GLU A 277 5.66 -0.63 15.72
CA GLU A 277 5.85 0.17 14.50
C GLU A 277 7.30 0.67 14.33
N GLU A 278 7.99 1.00 15.43
CA GLU A 278 9.38 1.43 15.42
C GLU A 278 10.36 0.40 14.83
N LEU A 279 9.95 -0.88 14.74
CA LEU A 279 10.71 -1.91 14.03
C LEU A 279 10.93 -1.56 12.55
N ILE A 280 10.04 -0.78 11.93
CA ILE A 280 10.18 -0.35 10.53
C ILE A 280 11.18 0.80 10.43
N THR A 281 10.94 1.86 11.19
CA THR A 281 11.72 3.11 11.23
C THR A 281 11.51 3.68 12.62
N THR A 282 12.55 4.15 13.32
CA THR A 282 12.43 4.61 14.72
C THR A 282 11.79 5.99 14.84
N ASP A 283 11.36 6.35 16.06
CA ASP A 283 10.88 7.72 16.35
C ASP A 283 11.99 8.77 16.21
N GLU A 284 13.24 8.41 16.56
CA GLU A 284 14.39 9.29 16.36
C GLU A 284 14.59 9.65 14.89
N GLU A 285 14.48 8.66 13.98
CA GLU A 285 14.64 8.91 12.55
C GLU A 285 13.45 9.68 11.97
N ILE A 286 12.22 9.27 12.30
CA ILE A 286 11.02 9.89 11.72
C ILE A 286 10.84 11.36 12.15
N LEU A 287 11.30 11.71 13.35
CA LEU A 287 11.21 13.07 13.92
C LEU A 287 12.49 13.89 13.73
N SER A 288 13.53 13.31 13.13
CA SER A 288 14.73 14.06 12.73
C SER A 288 14.40 15.07 11.64
N GLU A 289 15.19 16.15 11.52
CA GLU A 289 15.01 17.12 10.43
C GLU A 289 15.13 16.49 9.04
N GLU A 290 16.02 15.50 8.87
CA GLU A 290 16.18 14.78 7.61
C GLU A 290 14.95 13.91 7.30
N GLY A 291 14.44 13.18 8.29
CA GLY A 291 13.22 12.37 8.17
C GLY A 291 12.00 13.22 7.84
N LEU A 292 11.77 14.29 8.61
CA LEU A 292 10.68 15.24 8.38
C LEU A 292 10.80 15.91 7.01
N SER A 293 11.98 16.39 6.63
CA SER A 293 12.19 17.03 5.32
C SER A 293 11.92 16.05 4.16
N THR A 294 12.34 14.80 4.29
CA THR A 294 12.06 13.75 3.29
C THR A 294 10.55 13.48 3.17
N ILE A 295 9.85 13.38 4.30
CA ILE A 295 8.39 13.16 4.32
C ILE A 295 7.67 14.37 3.70
N VAL A 296 8.07 15.60 4.01
CA VAL A 296 7.52 16.82 3.40
C VAL A 296 7.76 16.80 1.88
N GLN A 297 8.98 16.53 1.43
CA GLN A 297 9.30 16.47 0.00
C GLN A 297 8.42 15.46 -0.76
N LEU A 298 8.19 14.29 -0.18
CA LEU A 298 7.33 13.25 -0.76
C LEU A 298 5.83 13.56 -0.58
N GLY A 299 5.46 14.33 0.44
CA GLY A 299 4.09 14.65 0.80
C GLY A 299 3.48 15.84 0.08
N THR A 300 4.26 16.90 -0.14
CA THR A 300 3.77 18.17 -0.70
C THR A 300 2.97 17.99 -2.01
N PRO A 301 3.44 17.22 -3.01
CA PRO A 301 2.66 17.03 -4.24
C PRO A 301 1.32 16.32 -4.00
N ILE A 302 1.29 15.42 -3.02
CA ILE A 302 0.11 14.62 -2.67
C ILE A 302 -0.92 15.46 -1.94
N TRP A 303 -0.47 16.26 -0.97
CA TRP A 303 -1.33 17.17 -0.23
C TRP A 303 -1.91 18.25 -1.15
N ALA A 304 -1.11 18.86 -2.02
CA ALA A 304 -1.58 19.89 -2.96
C ALA A 304 -2.68 19.37 -3.89
N ILE A 305 -2.47 18.21 -4.52
CA ILE A 305 -3.46 17.60 -5.42
C ILE A 305 -4.78 17.29 -4.68
N GLN A 306 -4.70 16.79 -3.44
CA GLN A 306 -5.90 16.48 -2.68
C GLN A 306 -6.63 17.75 -2.21
N TYR A 307 -5.87 18.74 -1.76
CA TYR A 307 -6.38 20.02 -1.32
C TYR A 307 -7.18 20.69 -2.45
N ASP A 308 -6.57 20.86 -3.62
CA ASP A 308 -7.21 21.49 -4.78
C ASP A 308 -8.50 20.77 -5.18
N ALA A 309 -8.49 19.43 -5.15
CA ALA A 309 -9.66 18.62 -5.48
C ALA A 309 -10.79 18.76 -4.45
N LEU A 310 -10.47 18.82 -3.16
CA LEU A 310 -11.44 19.02 -2.09
C LEU A 310 -12.01 20.44 -2.11
N CYS A 311 -11.17 21.47 -2.30
CA CYS A 311 -11.62 22.85 -2.46
C CYS A 311 -12.60 22.96 -3.63
N TYR A 312 -12.23 22.44 -4.82
CA TYR A 312 -13.11 22.45 -5.98
C TYR A 312 -14.45 21.77 -5.70
N PHE A 313 -14.43 20.61 -5.02
CA PHE A 313 -15.66 19.88 -4.69
C PHE A 313 -16.55 20.63 -3.68
N LEU A 314 -15.97 21.18 -2.62
CA LEU A 314 -16.70 21.87 -1.56
C LEU A 314 -17.27 23.20 -2.04
N THR A 315 -16.55 23.95 -2.86
CA THR A 315 -17.04 25.18 -3.48
C THR A 315 -18.21 24.91 -4.42
N ASN A 316 -18.16 23.84 -5.22
CA ASN A 316 -19.29 23.44 -6.05
C ASN A 316 -20.52 23.01 -5.24
N ARG A 317 -20.37 22.74 -3.94
CA ARG A 317 -21.47 22.42 -3.01
C ARG A 317 -21.87 23.60 -2.11
N GLY A 318 -21.24 24.76 -2.26
CA GLY A 318 -21.51 25.94 -1.43
C GLY A 318 -21.11 25.78 0.03
N VAL A 319 -20.16 24.87 0.33
CA VAL A 319 -19.63 24.65 1.68
C VAL A 319 -18.48 25.61 1.99
N VAL A 320 -17.68 25.93 0.97
CA VAL A 320 -16.54 26.86 1.03
C VAL A 320 -16.63 27.86 -0.12
#